data_AF-A0A8H6Y263-F1
#
_entry.id   AF-A0A8H6Y263-F1
#
_cell.length_a   1.000
_cell.length_b   1.000
_cell.length_c   1.000
_cell.angle_alpha   90.00
_cell.angle_beta   90.00
_cell.angle_gamma   90.00
#
_symmetry.space_group_name_H-M   'P 1'
#
loop_
_entity.id
_entity.type
_entity.pdbx_description
1 polymer ?
#
loop_
_entity_poly.entity_id
_entity_poly.type
_entity_poly.pdbx_seq_one_letter_code
_entity_poly.pdbx_strand_id
1 'polypeptide(L)'
;MCPKVHQTCPVLPAELERQIFEISAHSHPLSIPNFMLVAWRIKIWVEPLLYRIIVWSRTVKAMNALPIARGVHFFIAIEKKPTTFLRLNVRHLMLETGGKGGIALLAACRGVEDLWLGGRHVPGALFPLVEDLPLKRLSCYLGHLFGSPSRIDFSHQLFARITHLAISDYVHRVDPKSLAQSCTHSASHPPFIRPTDFPCRMPRAAPELPFSACSRRARA
;
A
#
# COMPACT_ATOMS: atom_id res chain seq x y z
N MET A 1 -55.94 24.39 3.08
CA MET A 1 -54.52 24.78 3.19
C MET A 1 -53.77 23.66 3.89
N CYS A 2 -52.84 22.97 3.23
CA CYS A 2 -52.06 21.89 3.86
C CYS A 2 -50.77 22.47 4.49
N PRO A 3 -50.45 22.16 5.75
CA PRO A 3 -49.21 22.61 6.37
C PRO A 3 -48.01 21.99 5.67
N LYS A 4 -47.05 22.82 5.25
CA LYS A 4 -45.76 22.35 4.73
C LYS A 4 -44.95 21.80 5.91
N VAL A 5 -44.93 20.49 6.08
CA VAL A 5 -43.99 19.84 7.01
C VAL A 5 -42.59 20.01 6.43
N HIS A 6 -41.76 20.81 7.10
CA HIS A 6 -40.34 20.90 6.79
C HIS A 6 -39.68 19.59 7.19
N GLN A 7 -39.53 18.69 6.22
CA GLN A 7 -38.80 17.44 6.40
C GLN A 7 -37.31 17.80 6.54
N THR A 8 -36.86 17.95 7.78
CA THR A 8 -35.44 18.08 8.08
C THR A 8 -34.80 16.74 7.76
N CYS A 9 -33.85 16.73 6.81
CA CYS A 9 -33.04 15.54 6.62
C CYS A 9 -32.29 15.27 7.92
N PRO A 10 -32.31 14.03 8.44
CA PRO A 10 -31.54 13.69 9.62
C PRO A 10 -30.05 14.00 9.35
N VAL A 11 -29.43 14.79 10.23
CA VAL A 11 -28.01 15.12 10.17
C VAL A 11 -27.27 14.09 11.01
N LEU A 12 -26.35 13.37 10.38
CA LEU A 12 -25.50 12.41 11.08
C LEU A 12 -24.44 13.16 11.90
N PRO A 13 -24.15 12.76 13.15
CA PRO A 13 -22.98 13.20 13.89
C PRO A 13 -21.68 12.98 13.08
N ALA A 14 -20.72 13.91 13.22
CA ALA A 14 -19.49 13.90 12.44
C ALA A 14 -18.63 12.66 12.68
N GLU A 15 -18.64 12.13 13.91
CA GLU A 15 -17.91 10.93 14.31
C GLU A 15 -18.43 9.68 13.57
N LEU A 16 -19.76 9.57 13.45
CA LEU A 16 -20.39 8.47 12.72
C LEU A 16 -20.14 8.60 11.22
N GLU A 17 -20.19 9.82 10.66
CA GLU A 17 -19.86 10.07 9.27
C GLU A 17 -18.42 9.62 8.97
N ARG A 18 -17.47 10.02 9.83
CA ARG A 18 -16.08 9.60 9.73
C ARG A 18 -15.92 8.09 9.75
N GLN A 19 -16.54 7.41 10.71
CA GLN A 19 -16.46 5.95 10.82
C GLN A 19 -17.01 5.26 9.55
N ILE A 20 -18.16 5.72 9.03
CA ILE A 20 -18.74 5.17 7.80
C ILE A 20 -17.76 5.32 6.63
N PHE A 21 -17.16 6.49 6.43
CA PHE A 21 -16.24 6.73 5.33
C PHE A 21 -14.90 5.98 5.49
N GLU A 22 -14.34 5.89 6.70
CA GLU A 22 -13.11 5.12 6.94
C GLU A 22 -13.34 3.62 6.72
N ILE A 23 -14.43 3.04 7.24
CA ILE A 23 -14.80 1.62 7.01
C ILE A 23 -15.05 1.37 5.51
N SER A 24 -15.76 2.27 4.85
CA SER A 24 -16.04 2.17 3.41
C SER A 24 -14.76 2.28 2.58
N ALA A 25 -13.84 3.19 2.93
CA ALA A 25 -12.54 3.35 2.30
C ALA A 25 -11.66 2.11 2.48
N HIS A 26 -11.67 1.49 3.66
CA HIS A 26 -10.96 0.24 3.92
C HIS A 26 -11.52 -0.93 3.09
N SER A 27 -12.84 -1.03 2.98
CA SER A 27 -13.51 -2.10 2.25
C SER A 27 -13.43 -1.89 0.73
N HIS A 28 -13.40 -0.64 0.27
CA HIS A 28 -13.41 -0.25 -1.14
C HIS A 28 -12.34 0.81 -1.46
N PRO A 29 -11.04 0.45 -1.47
CA PRO A 29 -9.95 1.41 -1.67
C PRO A 29 -10.01 2.18 -2.99
N LEU A 30 -10.56 1.57 -4.03
CA LEU A 30 -10.75 2.19 -5.35
C LEU A 30 -11.77 3.34 -5.34
N SER A 31 -12.68 3.34 -4.36
CA SER A 31 -13.71 4.38 -4.23
C SER A 31 -13.24 5.57 -3.39
N ILE A 32 -12.05 5.52 -2.77
CA ILE A 32 -11.50 6.62 -1.97
C ILE A 32 -11.45 7.94 -2.74
N PRO A 33 -11.00 8.00 -4.02
CA PRO A 33 -11.06 9.23 -4.80
C PRO A 33 -12.46 9.84 -4.89
N ASN A 34 -13.50 9.01 -5.03
CA ASN A 34 -14.88 9.48 -5.07
C ASN A 34 -15.34 9.97 -3.70
N PHE A 35 -14.95 9.29 -2.61
CA PHE A 35 -15.26 9.75 -1.25
C PHE A 35 -14.66 11.12 -0.95
N MET A 36 -13.45 11.41 -1.44
CA MET A 36 -12.83 12.73 -1.29
C MET A 36 -13.59 13.86 -1.98
N LEU A 37 -14.47 13.56 -2.95
CA LEU A 37 -15.29 14.56 -3.64
C LEU A 37 -16.58 14.92 -2.90
N VAL A 38 -16.98 14.13 -1.89
CA VAL A 38 -18.26 14.33 -1.19
C VAL A 38 -18.22 15.58 -0.31
N ALA A 39 -17.16 15.76 0.48
CA ALA A 39 -16.96 16.94 1.31
C ALA A 39 -15.49 17.11 1.70
N TRP A 40 -15.08 18.33 2.03
CA TRP A 40 -13.71 18.64 2.44
C TRP A 40 -13.27 17.88 3.70
N ARG A 41 -14.14 17.74 4.70
CA ARG A 41 -13.84 16.96 5.92
C ARG A 41 -13.59 15.48 5.62
N ILE A 42 -14.36 14.90 4.70
CA ILE A 42 -14.21 13.50 4.29
C ILE A 42 -12.86 13.31 3.63
N LYS A 43 -12.46 14.25 2.75
CA LYS A 43 -11.12 14.24 2.16
C LYS A 43 -10.03 14.17 3.22
N ILE A 44 -10.10 14.96 4.30
CA ILE A 44 -9.10 14.91 5.38
C ILE A 44 -9.04 13.55 6.04
N TRP A 45 -10.19 12.90 6.27
CA TRP A 45 -10.25 11.61 6.94
C TRP A 45 -9.74 10.46 6.06
N VAL A 46 -10.11 10.44 4.77
CA VAL A 46 -9.83 9.31 3.88
C VAL A 46 -8.55 9.46 3.04
N GLU A 47 -8.03 10.68 2.86
CA GLU A 47 -6.81 10.90 2.09
C GLU A 47 -5.61 10.10 2.64
N PRO A 48 -5.35 10.03 3.96
CA PRO A 48 -4.33 9.15 4.53
C PRO A 48 -4.45 7.68 4.08
N LEU A 49 -5.68 7.18 3.93
CA LEU A 49 -5.95 5.80 3.53
C LEU A 49 -5.61 5.55 2.06
N LEU A 50 -5.76 6.56 1.21
CA LEU A 50 -5.36 6.49 -0.21
C LEU A 50 -3.85 6.24 -0.35
N TYR A 51 -3.04 6.91 0.48
CA TYR A 51 -1.57 6.82 0.43
C TYR A 51 -1.00 5.67 1.26
N ARG A 52 -1.85 4.90 1.95
CA ARG A 52 -1.39 3.80 2.81
C ARG A 52 -0.63 2.71 2.05
N ILE A 53 -1.04 2.47 0.80
CA ILE A 53 -0.44 1.50 -0.11
C ILE A 53 -0.03 2.25 -1.38
N ILE A 54 1.27 2.25 -1.69
CA ILE A 54 1.79 2.84 -2.93
C ILE A 54 2.36 1.72 -3.80
N VAL A 55 1.85 1.62 -5.02
CA VAL A 55 2.33 0.66 -6.02
C VAL A 55 3.00 1.40 -7.17
N TRP A 56 4.33 1.37 -7.19
CA TRP A 56 5.14 1.88 -8.27
C TRP A 56 5.44 0.79 -9.32
N SER A 57 4.74 0.86 -10.45
CA SER A 57 4.88 -0.08 -11.56
C SER A 57 4.88 0.63 -12.91
N ARG A 58 5.80 0.24 -13.81
CA ARG A 58 5.83 0.68 -15.21
C ARG A 58 5.09 -0.28 -16.14
N THR A 59 5.07 -1.57 -15.79
CA THR A 59 4.74 -2.68 -16.68
C THR A 59 3.42 -3.36 -16.33
N VAL A 60 2.99 -3.30 -15.07
CA VAL A 60 1.81 -4.03 -14.61
C VAL A 60 0.54 -3.23 -14.92
N LYS A 61 -0.18 -3.72 -15.94
CA LYS A 61 -1.60 -3.39 -16.17
C LYS A 61 -2.52 -3.93 -15.06
N ALA A 62 -2.04 -4.84 -14.21
CA ALA A 62 -2.85 -5.88 -13.57
C ALA A 62 -3.29 -5.69 -12.10
N MET A 63 -3.35 -4.47 -11.55
CA MET A 63 -3.95 -4.31 -10.20
C MET A 63 -5.11 -3.34 -10.21
N ASN A 64 -6.18 -3.71 -10.91
CA ASN A 64 -7.45 -2.98 -10.88
C ASN A 64 -8.03 -2.84 -9.46
N ALA A 65 -7.50 -3.57 -8.47
CA ALA A 65 -7.97 -3.60 -7.08
C ALA A 65 -7.27 -2.60 -6.14
N LEU A 66 -6.19 -1.95 -6.57
CA LEU A 66 -5.46 -0.99 -5.75
C LEU A 66 -5.41 0.38 -6.43
N PRO A 67 -5.38 1.49 -5.66
CA PRO A 67 -5.02 2.78 -6.22
C PRO A 67 -3.56 2.72 -6.71
N ILE A 68 -3.38 2.34 -7.98
CA ILE A 68 -2.05 2.27 -8.57
C ILE A 68 -1.60 3.69 -8.88
N ALA A 69 -0.50 4.05 -8.27
CA ALA A 69 0.34 5.16 -8.64
C ALA A 69 0.86 5.02 -10.08
N ARG A 70 0.08 5.44 -11.07
CA ARG A 70 0.49 5.39 -12.48
C ARG A 70 0.91 6.77 -12.99
N GLY A 71 2.05 6.77 -13.66
CA GLY A 71 2.48 7.87 -14.50
C GLY A 71 2.99 9.10 -13.76
N VAL A 72 3.34 10.11 -14.55
CA VAL A 72 3.97 11.35 -14.10
C VAL A 72 3.09 12.15 -13.13
N HIS A 73 1.76 12.12 -13.32
CA HIS A 73 0.83 12.88 -12.47
C HIS A 73 0.81 12.42 -11.02
N PHE A 74 0.93 11.11 -10.78
CA PHE A 74 0.99 10.61 -9.42
C PHE A 74 2.29 11.02 -8.73
N PHE A 75 3.42 11.01 -9.44
CA PHE A 75 4.67 11.52 -8.88
C PHE A 75 4.58 12.99 -8.54
N ILE A 76 4.04 13.81 -9.44
CA ILE A 76 3.83 15.23 -9.16
C ILE A 76 2.95 15.41 -7.92
N ALA A 77 1.93 14.57 -7.74
CA ALA A 77 1.08 14.61 -6.55
C ALA A 77 1.85 14.23 -5.27
N ILE A 78 2.68 13.18 -5.31
CA ILE A 78 3.52 12.76 -4.18
C ILE A 78 4.60 13.79 -3.86
N GLU A 79 5.29 14.33 -4.86
CA GLU A 79 6.36 15.32 -4.69
C GLU A 79 5.83 16.61 -4.05
N LYS A 80 4.55 16.92 -4.28
CA LYS A 80 3.85 18.03 -3.62
C LYS A 80 3.41 17.73 -2.19
N LYS A 81 3.46 16.47 -1.74
CA LYS A 81 3.13 16.12 -0.36
C LYS A 81 4.32 16.37 0.56
N PRO A 82 4.10 16.93 1.76
CA PRO A 82 5.15 17.03 2.76
C PRO A 82 5.75 15.66 3.08
N THR A 83 7.07 15.60 3.28
CA THR A 83 7.76 14.36 3.67
C THR A 83 7.22 13.78 4.97
N THR A 84 6.79 14.64 5.91
CA THR A 84 6.13 14.23 7.16
C THR A 84 4.81 13.51 6.89
N PHE A 85 4.04 13.95 5.89
CA PHE A 85 2.78 13.29 5.50
C PHE A 85 3.05 11.90 4.94
N LEU A 86 4.03 11.75 4.04
CA LEU A 86 4.38 10.45 3.46
C LEU A 86 4.92 9.50 4.55
N ARG A 87 5.77 9.99 5.45
CA ARG A 87 6.30 9.22 6.57
C ARG A 87 5.20 8.69 7.49
N LEU A 88 4.15 9.45 7.75
CA LEU A 88 3.09 9.03 8.67
C LEU A 88 2.08 8.06 8.03
N ASN A 89 1.80 8.24 6.75
CA ASN A 89 0.66 7.59 6.10
C ASN A 89 1.06 6.40 5.22
N VAL A 90 2.24 6.39 4.61
CA VAL A 90 2.68 5.30 3.73
C VAL A 90 3.20 4.12 4.57
N ARG A 91 2.55 2.96 4.49
CA ARG A 91 2.91 1.75 5.24
C ARG A 91 3.35 0.59 4.36
N HIS A 92 2.76 0.48 3.17
CA HIS A 92 3.06 -0.57 2.21
C HIS A 92 3.57 0.05 0.92
N LEU A 93 4.75 -0.36 0.48
CA LEU A 93 5.40 0.14 -0.72
C LEU A 93 5.77 -1.03 -1.63
N MET A 94 5.25 -1.01 -2.84
CA MET A 94 5.54 -2.00 -3.87
C MET A 94 6.28 -1.32 -5.02
N LEU A 95 7.54 -1.68 -5.24
CA LEU A 95 8.39 -1.14 -6.29
C LEU A 95 8.72 -2.25 -7.29
N GLU A 96 8.15 -2.18 -8.51
CA GLU A 96 8.48 -3.12 -9.58
C GLU A 96 9.69 -2.66 -10.41
N THR A 97 10.06 -1.39 -10.34
CA THR A 97 11.22 -0.89 -11.10
C THR A 97 11.96 0.12 -10.24
N GLY A 98 13.25 -0.06 -10.00
CA GLY A 98 14.09 0.98 -9.39
C GLY A 98 14.76 1.86 -10.43
N GLY A 99 13.96 2.31 -11.40
CA GLY A 99 14.29 3.58 -12.03
C GLY A 99 14.37 4.69 -10.98
N LYS A 100 14.96 5.84 -11.34
CA LYS A 100 15.17 6.99 -10.45
C LYS A 100 13.93 7.36 -9.61
N GLY A 101 12.73 7.26 -10.19
CA GLY A 101 11.48 7.52 -9.49
C GLY A 101 11.17 6.55 -8.34
N GLY A 102 11.45 5.25 -8.49
CA GLY A 102 11.25 4.27 -7.42
C GLY A 102 12.21 4.50 -6.25
N ILE A 103 13.45 4.89 -6.55
CA ILE A 103 14.47 5.25 -5.54
C ILE A 103 14.05 6.53 -4.80
N ALA A 104 13.64 7.58 -5.53
CA ALA A 104 13.16 8.81 -4.93
C ALA A 104 11.93 8.59 -4.04
N LEU A 105 11.01 7.73 -4.47
CA LEU A 105 9.83 7.35 -3.71
C LEU A 105 10.20 6.61 -2.41
N LEU A 106 11.12 5.64 -2.48
CA LEU A 106 11.64 4.92 -1.32
C LEU A 106 12.30 5.88 -0.32
N ALA A 107 13.10 6.84 -0.81
CA ALA A 107 13.76 7.83 0.02
C ALA A 107 12.75 8.78 0.73
N ALA A 108 11.62 9.08 0.10
CA ALA A 108 10.57 9.92 0.68
C ALA A 108 9.67 9.18 1.70
N CYS A 109 9.47 7.87 1.52
CA CYS A 109 8.54 7.07 2.33
C CYS A 109 9.25 6.37 3.50
N ARG A 110 9.63 7.13 4.54
CA ARG A 110 10.38 6.58 5.69
C ARG A 110 9.57 5.80 6.73
N GLY A 111 8.24 5.78 6.61
CA GLY A 111 7.34 5.03 7.51
C GLY A 111 6.95 3.64 7.01
N VAL A 112 7.59 3.16 5.94
CA VAL A 112 7.24 1.87 5.31
C VAL A 112 7.55 0.73 6.27
N GLU A 113 6.56 -0.15 6.45
CA GLU A 113 6.65 -1.36 7.27
C GLU A 113 6.64 -2.63 6.41
N ASP A 114 6.09 -2.55 5.19
CA ASP A 114 5.97 -3.65 4.24
C ASP A 114 6.53 -3.21 2.89
N LEU A 115 7.67 -3.77 2.50
CA LEU A 115 8.37 -3.41 1.27
C LEU A 115 8.43 -4.61 0.32
N TRP A 116 7.89 -4.41 -0.87
CA TRP A 116 8.04 -5.34 -1.99
C TRP A 116 8.91 -4.73 -3.08
N LEU A 117 9.97 -5.44 -3.48
CA LEU A 117 10.91 -5.06 -4.52
C LEU A 117 10.92 -6.13 -5.61
N GLY A 118 10.29 -5.86 -6.74
CA GLY A 118 10.25 -6.76 -7.88
C GLY A 118 10.79 -6.16 -9.17
N GLY A 119 10.50 -6.86 -10.27
CA GLY A 119 10.94 -6.55 -11.63
C GLY A 119 12.41 -6.84 -11.92
N ARG A 120 12.90 -6.38 -13.07
CA ARG A 120 14.26 -6.66 -13.56
C ARG A 120 15.21 -5.54 -13.16
N HIS A 121 16.22 -5.95 -12.40
CA HIS A 121 17.51 -5.31 -12.11
C HIS A 121 17.53 -3.79 -11.97
N VAL A 122 17.77 -3.37 -10.73
CA VAL A 122 18.28 -2.05 -10.39
C VAL A 122 19.67 -2.32 -9.83
N PRO A 123 20.73 -2.12 -10.61
CA PRO A 123 22.08 -2.20 -10.09
C PRO A 123 22.27 -0.99 -9.17
N GLY A 124 22.40 -1.23 -7.87
CA GLY A 124 22.62 -0.18 -6.90
C GLY A 124 22.03 -0.57 -5.56
N ALA A 125 22.89 -0.63 -4.55
CA ALA A 125 22.54 -1.02 -3.20
C ALA A 125 21.38 -0.18 -2.68
N LEU A 126 20.15 -0.69 -2.74
CA LEU A 126 19.01 -0.08 -2.04
C LEU A 126 19.19 -0.20 -0.53
N PHE A 127 20.12 -1.05 -0.09
CA PHE A 127 20.43 -1.30 1.30
C PHE A 127 20.51 -0.04 2.18
N PRO A 128 21.28 1.03 1.83
CA PRO A 128 21.36 2.23 2.68
C PRO A 128 20.03 2.99 2.79
N LEU A 129 19.12 2.82 1.83
CA LEU A 129 17.79 3.43 1.90
C LEU A 129 16.83 2.61 2.75
N VAL A 130 17.05 1.30 2.82
CA VAL A 130 16.18 0.35 3.51
C VAL A 130 16.63 0.13 4.96
N GLU A 131 17.91 0.32 5.27
CA GLU A 131 18.49 0.15 6.59
C GLU A 131 17.76 0.93 7.69
N ASP A 132 17.38 2.17 7.43
CA ASP A 132 16.70 3.00 8.43
C ASP A 132 15.18 2.76 8.51
N LEU A 133 14.61 1.94 7.63
CA LEU A 133 13.17 1.75 7.57
C LEU A 133 12.69 0.81 8.69
N PRO A 134 11.51 1.07 9.29
CA PRO A 134 10.90 0.20 10.30
C PRO A 134 10.24 -1.03 9.68
N LEU A 135 10.95 -1.73 8.78
CA LEU A 135 10.42 -2.87 8.05
C LEU A 135 10.10 -4.03 8.98
N LYS A 136 8.87 -4.53 8.86
CA LYS A 136 8.39 -5.78 9.46
C LYS A 136 8.28 -6.87 8.40
N ARG A 137 8.05 -6.49 7.14
CA ARG A 137 7.86 -7.42 6.02
C ARG A 137 8.70 -6.96 4.84
N LEU A 138 9.43 -7.89 4.24
CA LEU A 138 10.30 -7.62 3.10
C LEU A 138 10.13 -8.75 2.08
N SER A 139 9.79 -8.40 0.85
CA SER A 139 9.74 -9.32 -0.28
C SER A 139 10.63 -8.78 -1.39
N CYS A 140 11.71 -9.48 -1.74
CA CYS A 140 12.66 -8.96 -2.73
C CYS A 140 13.47 -10.03 -3.44
N TYR A 141 14.17 -9.62 -4.50
CA TYR A 141 15.36 -10.29 -5.02
C TYR A 141 16.57 -9.77 -4.24
N LEU A 142 17.43 -10.63 -3.69
CA LEU A 142 18.60 -10.22 -2.91
C LEU A 142 19.56 -9.37 -3.75
N GLY A 143 19.63 -9.63 -5.06
CA GLY A 143 20.38 -8.79 -6.00
C GLY A 143 19.94 -7.33 -6.01
N HIS A 144 18.68 -7.02 -5.68
CA HIS A 144 18.19 -5.63 -5.58
C HIS A 144 18.68 -4.91 -4.33
N LEU A 145 18.91 -5.63 -3.23
CA LEU A 145 19.38 -5.04 -1.98
C LEU A 145 20.89 -4.87 -1.98
N PHE A 146 21.61 -5.94 -2.33
CA PHE A 146 23.07 -6.01 -2.15
C PHE A 146 23.86 -5.74 -3.42
N GLY A 147 23.22 -5.68 -4.60
CA GLY A 147 23.88 -5.49 -5.89
C GLY A 147 24.66 -6.72 -6.39
N SER A 148 25.34 -7.44 -5.48
CA SER A 148 26.02 -8.72 -5.75
C SER A 148 25.69 -9.76 -4.67
N PRO A 149 25.37 -11.00 -5.04
CA PRO A 149 24.99 -12.05 -4.08
C PRO A 149 26.16 -12.65 -3.29
N SER A 150 27.41 -12.24 -3.54
CA SER A 150 28.60 -12.95 -3.04
C SER A 150 28.77 -12.94 -1.52
N ARG A 151 28.17 -11.97 -0.80
CA ARG A 151 28.27 -11.83 0.67
C ARG A 151 27.02 -11.16 1.21
N ILE A 152 26.04 -11.96 1.61
CA ILE A 152 24.83 -11.47 2.25
C ILE A 152 24.99 -11.67 3.74
N ASP A 153 25.01 -10.57 4.47
CA ASP A 153 25.09 -10.59 5.93
C ASP A 153 23.68 -10.53 6.53
N PHE A 154 23.15 -11.70 6.89
CA PHE A 154 21.86 -11.81 7.58
C PHE A 154 21.94 -11.45 9.07
N SER A 155 23.14 -11.19 9.62
CA SER A 155 23.30 -10.69 10.99
C SER A 155 23.02 -9.19 11.13
N HIS A 156 22.83 -8.49 10.00
CA HIS A 156 22.55 -7.08 9.99
C HIS A 156 21.25 -6.71 10.75
N GLN A 157 21.25 -5.58 11.46
CA GLN A 157 20.13 -5.12 12.30
C GLN A 157 18.81 -4.92 11.52
N LEU A 158 18.90 -4.73 10.21
CA LEU A 158 17.74 -4.71 9.31
C LEU A 158 16.93 -6.01 9.42
N PHE A 159 17.58 -7.17 9.42
CA PHE A 159 16.90 -8.47 9.47
C PHE A 159 16.33 -8.79 10.85
N ALA A 160 16.92 -8.24 11.92
CA ALA A 160 16.39 -8.40 13.28
C ALA A 160 14.98 -7.81 13.48
N ARG A 161 14.58 -6.84 12.66
CA ARG A 161 13.24 -6.21 12.69
C ARG A 161 12.22 -6.90 11.79
N ILE A 162 12.70 -7.69 10.83
CA ILE A 162 11.85 -8.32 9.82
C ILE A 162 11.22 -9.58 10.41
N THR A 163 9.90 -9.56 10.50
CA THR A 163 9.08 -10.71 10.91
C THR A 163 8.74 -11.66 9.76
N HIS A 164 8.74 -11.14 8.53
CA HIS A 164 8.41 -11.91 7.33
C HIS A 164 9.38 -11.54 6.20
N LEU A 165 10.19 -12.51 5.77
CA LEU A 165 11.14 -12.35 4.67
C LEU A 165 10.76 -13.31 3.54
N ALA A 166 10.49 -12.76 2.36
CA ALA A 166 10.24 -13.52 1.14
C ALA A 166 11.32 -13.20 0.11
N ILE A 167 12.09 -14.21 -0.29
CA ILE A 167 13.17 -14.06 -1.26
C ILE A 167 12.72 -14.73 -2.56
N SER A 168 12.76 -13.98 -3.66
CA SER A 168 12.33 -14.45 -4.99
C SER A 168 13.49 -14.75 -5.95
N ASP A 169 14.73 -14.80 -5.47
CA ASP A 169 15.87 -15.08 -6.35
C ASP A 169 15.72 -16.42 -7.06
N TYR A 170 15.91 -16.40 -8.36
CA TYR A 170 16.03 -17.62 -9.16
C TYR A 170 17.29 -18.33 -8.67
N VAL A 171 17.08 -19.33 -7.82
CA VAL A 171 18.14 -20.19 -7.27
C VAL A 171 18.79 -20.90 -8.43
N HIS A 172 19.87 -20.32 -8.94
CA HIS A 172 20.85 -21.11 -9.67
C HIS A 172 22.00 -21.55 -8.77
N ARG A 173 22.29 -20.89 -7.62
CA ARG A 173 23.49 -21.19 -6.80
C ARG A 173 23.50 -20.76 -5.31
N VAL A 174 22.38 -20.70 -4.59
CA VAL A 174 22.44 -20.39 -3.13
C VAL A 174 22.31 -21.67 -2.31
N ASP A 175 23.30 -21.98 -1.47
CA ASP A 175 23.28 -23.12 -0.55
C ASP A 175 22.16 -22.92 0.51
N PRO A 176 21.12 -23.77 0.55
CA PRO A 176 19.97 -23.62 1.44
C PRO A 176 20.33 -23.56 2.92
N LYS A 177 21.48 -24.10 3.32
CA LYS A 177 21.90 -24.19 4.73
C LYS A 177 22.15 -22.83 5.38
N SER A 178 22.47 -21.81 4.59
CA SER A 178 22.75 -20.45 5.08
C SER A 178 21.52 -19.64 5.51
N LEU A 179 20.32 -19.99 5.03
CA LEU A 179 19.09 -19.21 5.27
C LEU A 179 18.32 -19.64 6.53
N ALA A 180 18.52 -20.87 7.00
CA ALA A 180 17.71 -21.46 8.06
C ALA A 180 18.01 -20.92 9.48
N GLN A 181 19.09 -20.18 9.69
CA GLN A 181 19.53 -19.78 11.03
C GLN A 181 18.93 -18.47 11.56
N SER A 182 18.23 -17.66 10.76
CA SER A 182 17.80 -16.30 11.18
C SER A 182 16.28 -16.02 11.07
N CYS A 183 15.48 -16.88 10.42
CA CYS A 183 14.05 -16.62 10.20
C CYS A 183 13.15 -17.73 10.74
N THR A 184 12.23 -17.37 11.64
CA THR A 184 11.30 -18.30 12.30
C THR A 184 10.23 -18.89 11.36
N HIS A 185 10.02 -18.31 10.18
CA HIS A 185 9.12 -18.82 9.14
C HIS A 185 9.67 -18.54 7.74
N SER A 186 10.32 -19.52 7.12
CA SER A 186 10.69 -19.47 5.70
C SER A 186 9.69 -20.31 4.91
N ALA A 187 8.88 -19.67 4.06
CA ALA A 187 7.99 -20.34 3.12
C ALA A 187 8.53 -20.11 1.69
N SER A 188 9.09 -21.15 1.09
CA SER A 188 9.43 -21.17 -0.33
C SER A 188 8.14 -21.38 -1.15
N HIS A 189 7.39 -20.31 -1.41
CA HIS A 189 6.26 -20.38 -2.33
C HIS A 189 6.74 -20.31 -3.79
N PRO A 190 6.05 -21.03 -4.72
CA PRO A 190 6.29 -20.88 -6.16
C PRO A 190 6.10 -19.42 -6.62
N PRO A 191 6.71 -18.98 -7.73
CA PRO A 191 6.86 -17.57 -8.12
C PRO A 191 5.57 -16.81 -8.48
N PHE A 192 4.41 -17.36 -8.19
CA PHE A 192 3.11 -16.73 -8.40
C PHE A 192 2.42 -16.49 -7.05
N ILE A 193 2.86 -15.44 -6.35
CA ILE A 193 2.06 -14.83 -5.28
C ILE A 193 0.90 -14.12 -6.00
N ARG A 194 -0.34 -14.60 -5.81
CA ARG A 194 -1.49 -13.77 -6.20
C ARG A 194 -1.54 -12.60 -5.22
N PRO A 195 -1.78 -11.36 -5.65
CA PRO A 195 -2.00 -10.23 -4.73
C PRO A 195 -3.17 -10.44 -3.75
N THR A 196 -3.93 -11.52 -3.86
CA THR A 196 -4.92 -11.96 -2.88
C THR A 196 -4.32 -12.65 -1.65
N ASP A 197 -3.04 -13.04 -1.69
CA ASP A 197 -2.36 -13.76 -0.60
C ASP A 197 -1.67 -12.80 0.39
N PHE A 198 -1.82 -11.49 0.21
CA PHE A 198 -1.68 -10.59 1.34
C PHE A 198 -2.80 -10.93 2.32
N PRO A 199 -2.49 -11.30 3.59
CA PRO A 199 -3.50 -11.47 4.60
C PRO A 199 -3.99 -10.08 5.04
N CYS A 200 -4.62 -9.34 4.15
CA CYS A 200 -5.73 -8.50 4.55
C CYS A 200 -6.79 -9.52 5.01
N ARG A 201 -6.75 -9.86 6.30
CA ARG A 201 -7.81 -10.60 6.96
C ARG A 201 -9.05 -9.69 6.92
N MET A 202 -9.70 -9.62 5.76
CA MET A 202 -10.93 -8.89 5.56
C MET A 202 -11.96 -9.57 6.45
N PRO A 203 -12.64 -8.84 7.36
CA PRO A 203 -13.84 -9.38 7.95
C PRO A 203 -14.80 -9.71 6.79
N ARG A 204 -15.35 -10.93 6.79
CA ARG A 204 -16.35 -11.35 5.79
C ARG A 204 -17.41 -10.27 5.71
N ALA A 205 -17.64 -9.74 4.51
CA ALA A 205 -18.69 -8.77 4.25
C ALA A 205 -20.02 -9.30 4.79
N ALA A 206 -20.69 -8.50 5.61
CA ALA A 206 -22.06 -8.78 6.02
C ALA A 206 -22.98 -8.77 4.79
N PRO A 207 -24.04 -9.59 4.75
CA PRO A 207 -24.96 -9.65 3.63
C PRO A 207 -25.58 -8.27 3.35
N GLU A 208 -25.53 -7.86 2.09
CA GLU A 208 -26.04 -6.57 1.64
C GLU A 208 -27.55 -6.45 1.93
N LEU A 209 -27.93 -5.40 2.68
CA LEU A 209 -29.32 -5.00 2.80
C LEU A 209 -29.72 -4.16 1.58
N PRO A 210 -30.93 -4.35 1.02
CA PRO A 210 -31.39 -3.60 -0.13
C PRO A 210 -31.63 -2.14 0.24
N PHE A 211 -30.76 -1.24 -0.23
CA PHE A 211 -30.98 0.20 -0.15
C PHE A 211 -32.04 0.62 -1.17
N SER A 212 -33.20 1.04 -0.68
CA SER A 212 -34.24 1.68 -1.51
C SER A 212 -33.75 3.06 -1.97
N ALA A 213 -33.55 3.24 -3.27
CA ALA A 213 -33.14 4.50 -3.87
C ALA A 213 -34.27 5.54 -3.81
N CYS A 214 -34.11 6.57 -2.97
CA CYS A 214 -34.96 7.76 -3.00
C CYS A 214 -34.44 8.70 -4.12
N SER A 215 -34.93 8.48 -5.35
CA SER A 215 -34.72 9.37 -6.49
C SER A 215 -35.35 10.75 -6.23
N ARG A 216 -34.52 11.79 -6.07
CA ARG A 216 -34.98 13.19 -6.17
C ARG A 216 -34.68 13.70 -7.58
N ARG A 217 -35.77 13.99 -8.30
CA ARG A 217 -35.80 14.84 -9.50
C ARG A 217 -35.17 16.20 -9.18
N ALA A 218 -34.09 16.56 -9.88
CA ALA A 218 -33.74 17.95 -10.09
C ALA A 218 -34.74 18.55 -11.10
N ARG A 219 -35.35 19.68 -10.74
CA ARG A 219 -36.08 20.56 -11.67
C ARG A 219 -35.28 21.83 -11.85
N ALA A 220 -35.27 22.28 -13.11
CA ALA A 220 -34.86 23.57 -13.66
C ALA A 220 -33.37 23.91 -13.58
#